data_AF-A0AA38Y0S4-F1
#
_entry.id   AF-A0AA38Y0S4-F1
#
_cell.length_a   1.000
_cell.length_b   1.000
_cell.length_c   1.000
_cell.angle_alpha   90.00
_cell.angle_beta   90.00
_cell.angle_gamma   90.00
#
_symmetry.space_group_name_H-M   'P 1'
#
loop_
_entity.id
_entity.type
_entity.pdbx_description
1 polymer ?
#
loop_
_entity_poly.entity_id
_entity_poly.type
_entity_poly.pdbx_seq_one_letter_code
_entity_poly.pdbx_strand_id
1 'polypeptide(L)'
;MGSKLGLTDSQALPTVTKLADQAETTSHRLVSIGAGEFAGDRVICGRSQQTLLPSWPELDSLVVSLGPFYTCAWCALERSTTVSAPVSADPSITHQLLTFLRSAGVVAPAGQDSLSTKRSLYEPVSWAYQKDWALPSDLYAALSLMLSAWDPALAPEEKLWVWRQLADREAAAYLTSLLRRHRIGTRLVDEILNCQDDEWAQLSLGRKRYVIWSSMKGAASHYLSTGGSEDATLQVLAREMRKRARWLHQREAVGALSRSDFSFLPDVTWRRPLMIDVALSSVLRIGDDYWLAPPSPVSQ
;
A
#
# COMPACT_ATOMS: atom_id res chain seq x y z
N MET A 1 32.16 22.67 88.77
CA MET A 1 30.93 23.46 89.03
C MET A 1 29.94 23.04 87.94
N GLY A 2 29.11 22.04 88.18
CA GLY A 2 27.86 22.17 88.93
C GLY A 2 26.76 22.26 87.86
N SER A 3 26.08 21.15 87.58
CA SER A 3 24.68 20.93 88.00
C SER A 3 23.70 21.51 86.95
N LYS A 4 22.60 20.90 86.51
CA LYS A 4 21.92 19.61 86.71
C LYS A 4 20.57 19.79 85.97
N LEU A 5 19.84 18.69 85.76
CA LEU A 5 18.38 18.59 85.49
C LEU A 5 17.98 18.76 84.01
N GLY A 6 17.17 17.87 83.41
CA GLY A 6 16.44 16.72 83.94
C GLY A 6 15.07 16.57 83.26
N LEU A 7 14.55 15.34 83.31
CA LEU A 7 13.19 14.84 83.00
C LEU A 7 12.89 14.57 81.50
N THR A 8 12.71 13.32 81.03
CA THR A 8 11.64 12.29 81.29
C THR A 8 10.26 12.83 80.86
N ASP A 9 9.37 12.17 80.12
CA ASP A 9 8.89 10.77 80.00
C ASP A 9 8.05 10.72 78.68
N SER A 10 8.02 9.68 77.84
CA SER A 10 7.38 8.35 77.95
C SER A 10 6.10 8.20 77.10
N GLN A 11 5.99 7.05 76.43
CA GLN A 11 4.81 6.39 75.80
C GLN A 11 4.31 6.99 74.46
N ALA A 12 3.94 6.22 73.42
CA ALA A 12 3.42 4.86 73.33
C ALA A 12 3.66 4.22 71.93
N LEU A 13 3.77 2.89 71.87
CA LEU A 13 3.51 2.06 70.68
C LEU A 13 2.00 1.80 70.57
N PRO A 14 1.41 1.70 69.37
CA PRO A 14 1.12 0.35 68.85
C PRO A 14 1.15 0.17 67.30
N THR A 15 1.63 -1.01 66.88
CA THR A 15 0.91 -2.04 66.07
C THR A 15 0.27 -1.68 64.69
N VAL A 16 0.86 -2.27 63.62
CA VAL A 16 0.21 -2.92 62.43
C VAL A 16 -0.47 -1.98 61.40
N THR A 17 -0.15 -1.93 60.10
CA THR A 17 -0.24 -2.99 59.06
C THR A 17 0.36 -2.50 57.73
N LYS A 18 0.93 -3.45 56.95
CA LYS A 18 1.19 -3.51 55.49
C LYS A 18 0.81 -2.33 54.59
N LEU A 19 1.75 -1.96 53.71
CA LEU A 19 1.48 -1.84 52.28
C LEU A 19 2.73 -2.18 51.47
N ALA A 20 2.61 -3.25 50.70
CA ALA A 20 3.46 -3.58 49.57
C ALA A 20 3.11 -2.65 48.39
N ASP A 21 3.84 -2.83 47.30
CA ASP A 21 3.73 -2.20 45.97
C ASP A 21 4.56 -0.92 45.80
N GLN A 22 5.35 -0.74 44.73
CA GLN A 22 5.56 -1.54 43.52
C GLN A 22 6.89 -1.05 42.90
N ALA A 23 7.73 -1.98 42.46
CA ALA A 23 8.83 -1.70 41.55
C ALA A 23 8.24 -1.51 40.14
N GLU A 24 8.10 -0.26 39.69
CA GLU A 24 7.70 0.04 38.33
C GLU A 24 8.83 -0.32 37.36
N THR A 25 8.64 -1.48 36.73
CA THR A 25 9.39 -1.92 35.55
C THR A 25 8.95 -1.04 34.39
N THR A 26 9.90 -0.32 33.79
CA THR A 26 9.69 0.57 32.65
C THR A 26 9.46 -0.27 31.39
N SER A 27 8.26 -0.84 31.29
CA SER A 27 7.73 -1.42 30.06
C SER A 27 7.22 -0.27 29.19
N HIS A 28 7.98 0.06 28.14
CA HIS A 28 7.50 0.96 27.09
C HIS A 28 6.29 0.31 26.42
N ARG A 29 5.10 0.67 26.91
CA ARG A 29 3.83 0.33 26.28
C ARG A 29 3.86 0.84 24.85
N LEU A 30 3.84 -0.08 23.89
CA LEU A 30 3.18 0.15 22.62
C LEU A 30 1.83 0.76 22.96
N VAL A 31 1.64 2.04 22.64
CA VAL A 31 0.31 2.63 22.59
C VAL A 31 -0.51 1.67 21.75
N SER A 32 -1.63 1.19 22.27
CA SER A 32 -2.52 0.28 21.58
C SER A 32 -2.97 0.92 20.27
N ILE A 33 -2.21 0.70 19.19
CA ILE A 33 -2.58 1.08 17.84
C ILE A 33 -3.77 0.18 17.53
N GLY A 34 -4.96 0.79 17.43
CA GLY A 34 -6.14 0.08 16.96
C GLY A 34 -5.84 -0.52 15.59
N ALA A 35 -5.66 -1.82 15.53
CA ALA A 35 -5.71 -2.58 14.28
C ALA A 35 -7.11 -2.37 13.70
N GLY A 36 -7.24 -1.64 12.59
CA GLY A 36 -8.58 -1.30 12.12
C GLY A 36 -8.70 -0.35 10.93
N GLU A 37 -7.97 0.75 10.90
CA GLU A 37 -8.44 1.92 10.14
C GLU A 37 -7.53 2.39 8.99
N PHE A 38 -6.57 1.57 8.53
CA PHE A 38 -5.61 2.04 7.52
C PHE A 38 -5.91 1.66 6.07
N ALA A 39 -6.98 0.92 5.82
CA ALA A 39 -7.50 0.71 4.48
C ALA A 39 -9.01 0.86 4.55
N GLY A 40 -9.58 1.75 3.73
CA GLY A 40 -11.03 1.87 3.56
C GLY A 40 -11.68 0.47 3.58
N ASP A 41 -12.49 0.27 4.62
CA ASP A 41 -13.36 -0.87 4.94
C ASP A 41 -12.79 -2.29 5.10
N ARG A 42 -11.50 -2.60 4.94
CA ARG A 42 -10.99 -3.95 5.26
C ARG A 42 -9.55 -4.00 5.78
N VAL A 43 -9.40 -4.40 7.05
CA VAL A 43 -8.15 -4.98 7.55
C VAL A 43 -8.08 -6.44 7.11
N ILE A 44 -7.09 -6.74 6.26
CA ILE A 44 -6.79 -8.10 5.79
C ILE A 44 -5.72 -8.67 6.72
N CYS A 45 -6.13 -9.54 7.65
CA CYS A 45 -5.21 -10.23 8.57
C CYS A 45 -4.88 -11.62 8.01
N GLY A 46 -3.67 -11.80 7.48
CA GLY A 46 -3.16 -13.14 7.16
C GLY A 46 -3.03 -13.97 8.44
N ARG A 47 -3.83 -15.03 8.58
CA ARG A 47 -3.74 -15.95 9.73
C ARG A 47 -2.79 -17.10 9.39
N SER A 48 -1.50 -16.93 9.58
CA SER A 48 -0.60 -18.07 9.76
C SER A 48 -0.17 -18.15 11.22
N GLN A 49 -0.59 -19.20 11.93
CA GLN A 49 0.14 -19.62 13.13
C GLN A 49 1.53 -20.04 12.66
N GLN A 50 2.52 -19.14 12.77
CA GLN A 50 3.90 -19.52 12.59
C GLN A 50 4.28 -20.47 13.74
N THR A 51 4.64 -21.71 13.41
CA THR A 51 5.20 -22.68 14.38
C THR A 51 6.62 -22.32 14.81
N LEU A 52 7.22 -21.29 14.20
CA LEU A 52 8.46 -20.67 14.62
C LEU A 52 8.11 -19.32 15.24
N LEU A 53 8.66 -19.03 16.43
CA LEU A 53 8.56 -17.70 17.01
C LEU A 53 9.00 -16.69 15.93
N PRO A 54 8.19 -15.67 15.60
CA PRO A 54 8.63 -14.65 14.67
C PRO A 54 9.93 -14.11 15.24
N SER A 55 10.96 -14.07 14.41
CA SER A 55 12.27 -13.56 14.86
C SER A 55 12.14 -12.15 15.45
N TRP A 56 11.05 -11.44 15.10
CA TRP A 56 10.79 -10.02 15.33
C TRP A 56 9.27 -9.74 15.51
N PRO A 57 8.72 -9.90 16.72
CA PRO A 57 7.28 -9.76 16.99
C PRO A 57 6.69 -8.38 16.68
N GLU A 58 7.46 -7.30 16.91
CA GLU A 58 7.02 -5.93 16.64
C GLU A 58 6.86 -5.67 15.13
N LEU A 59 7.78 -6.21 14.32
CA LEU A 59 7.70 -6.14 12.86
C LEU A 59 6.51 -6.95 12.34
N ASP A 60 6.27 -8.14 12.91
CA ASP A 60 5.12 -8.97 12.58
C ASP A 60 3.79 -8.25 12.85
N SER A 61 3.63 -7.66 14.03
CA SER A 61 2.45 -6.85 14.38
C SER A 61 2.22 -5.68 13.43
N LEU A 62 3.29 -4.97 13.03
CA LEU A 62 3.21 -3.86 12.08
C LEU A 62 2.80 -4.33 10.68
N VAL A 63 3.43 -5.39 10.19
CA VAL A 63 3.13 -5.96 8.88
C VAL A 63 1.69 -6.45 8.84
N VAL A 64 1.23 -7.18 9.86
CA VAL A 64 -0.19 -7.58 10.02
C VAL A 64 -1.13 -6.36 9.97
N SER A 65 -0.77 -5.27 10.66
CA SER A 65 -1.56 -4.04 10.67
C SER A 65 -1.60 -3.33 9.31
N LEU A 66 -0.51 -3.38 8.55
CA LEU A 66 -0.41 -2.82 7.19
C LEU A 66 -1.16 -3.66 6.15
N GLY A 67 -1.24 -4.98 6.36
CA GLY A 67 -1.75 -5.92 5.37
C GLY A 67 -0.82 -6.07 4.15
N PRO A 68 -1.14 -7.00 3.24
CA PRO A 68 -0.25 -7.41 2.15
C PRO A 68 0.05 -6.27 1.16
N PHE A 69 -0.92 -5.39 0.92
CA PHE A 69 -0.76 -4.29 -0.03
C PHE A 69 0.25 -3.26 0.46
N TYR A 70 0.09 -2.68 1.64
CA TYR A 70 1.07 -1.70 2.14
C TYR A 70 2.41 -2.33 2.55
N THR A 71 2.43 -3.63 2.87
CA THR A 71 3.69 -4.35 3.06
C THR A 71 4.44 -4.48 1.73
N CYS A 72 3.75 -4.73 0.61
CA CYS A 72 4.37 -4.65 -0.72
C CYS A 72 4.91 -3.24 -1.01
N ALA A 73 4.19 -2.18 -0.61
CA ALA A 73 4.65 -0.81 -0.74
C ALA A 73 5.91 -0.54 0.10
N TRP A 74 6.01 -1.11 1.31
CA TRP A 74 7.19 -0.97 2.16
C TRP A 74 8.40 -1.70 1.59
N CYS A 75 8.24 -2.94 1.09
CA CYS A 75 9.27 -3.62 0.32
C CYS A 75 9.73 -2.80 -0.89
N ALA A 76 8.79 -2.23 -1.65
CA ALA A 76 9.08 -1.41 -2.82
C ALA A 76 9.84 -0.14 -2.45
N LEU A 77 9.48 0.50 -1.33
CA LEU A 77 10.17 1.66 -0.79
C LEU A 77 11.63 1.32 -0.46
N GLU A 78 11.88 0.22 0.25
CA GLU A 78 13.24 -0.24 0.56
C GLU A 78 14.04 -0.57 -0.71
N ARG A 79 13.43 -1.27 -1.67
CA ARG A 79 14.05 -1.61 -2.96
C ARG A 79 14.38 -0.38 -3.82
N SER A 80 13.63 0.72 -3.64
CA SER A 80 13.84 1.96 -4.41
C SER A 80 15.18 2.67 -4.09
N THR A 81 15.87 2.27 -3.02
CA THR A 81 17.21 2.76 -2.69
C THR A 81 18.31 2.21 -3.61
N THR A 82 18.04 1.08 -4.29
CA THR A 82 19.00 0.39 -5.16
C THR A 82 18.52 0.28 -6.60
N VAL A 83 17.20 0.37 -6.85
CA VAL A 83 16.61 0.30 -8.20
C VAL A 83 15.93 1.62 -8.57
N SER A 84 16.30 2.21 -9.71
CA SER A 84 15.71 3.47 -10.22
C SER A 84 14.39 3.23 -10.97
N ALA A 85 13.31 3.02 -10.21
CA ALA A 85 11.94 2.92 -10.71
C ALA A 85 10.94 3.52 -9.70
N PRO A 86 9.72 3.89 -10.12
CA PRO A 86 8.67 4.34 -9.20
C PRO A 86 8.41 3.29 -8.10
N VAL A 87 8.14 3.74 -6.88
CA VAL A 87 7.77 2.84 -5.77
C VAL A 87 6.43 2.20 -6.09
N SER A 88 5.45 3.01 -6.50
CA SER A 88 4.09 2.58 -6.84
C SER A 88 3.56 3.38 -8.05
N ALA A 89 2.45 2.93 -8.64
CA ALA A 89 1.82 3.68 -9.73
C ALA A 89 1.16 5.00 -9.26
N ASP A 90 0.79 5.07 -7.98
CA ASP A 90 0.16 6.21 -7.34
C ASP A 90 1.02 6.69 -6.15
N PRO A 91 1.66 7.87 -6.25
CA PRO A 91 2.50 8.43 -5.18
C PRO A 91 1.80 8.59 -3.82
N SER A 92 0.47 8.64 -3.78
CA SER A 92 -0.31 8.73 -2.55
C SER A 92 -0.05 7.53 -1.63
N ILE A 93 0.23 6.34 -2.19
CA ILE A 93 0.52 5.12 -1.45
C ILE A 93 1.80 5.25 -0.63
N THR A 94 2.86 5.76 -1.25
CA THR A 94 4.14 6.02 -0.55
C THR A 94 3.94 7.02 0.58
N HIS A 95 3.13 8.06 0.36
CA HIS A 95 2.83 9.06 1.37
C HIS A 95 2.02 8.51 2.55
N GLN A 96 0.98 7.72 2.27
CA GLN A 96 0.15 7.05 3.28
C GLN A 96 0.98 6.07 4.11
N LEU A 97 1.81 5.25 3.46
CA LEU A 97 2.73 4.34 4.13
C LEU A 97 3.67 5.09 5.09
N LEU A 98 4.36 6.13 4.61
CA LEU A 98 5.28 6.90 5.44
C LEU A 98 4.57 7.61 6.60
N THR A 99 3.32 8.02 6.40
CA THR A 99 2.49 8.61 7.47
C THR A 99 2.15 7.57 8.53
N PHE A 100 1.75 6.36 8.14
CA PHE A 100 1.54 5.24 9.05
C PHE A 100 2.81 4.93 9.84
N LEU A 101 3.93 4.68 9.16
CA LEU A 101 5.19 4.32 9.79
C LEU A 101 5.69 5.39 10.75
N ARG A 102 5.41 6.67 10.47
CA ARG A 102 5.70 7.78 11.39
C ARG A 102 4.80 7.76 12.62
N SER A 103 3.48 7.54 12.45
CA SER A 103 2.55 7.43 13.59
C SER A 103 2.85 6.21 14.48
N ALA A 104 3.38 5.14 13.89
CA ALA A 104 3.81 3.95 14.60
C ALA A 104 5.21 4.08 15.25
N GLY A 105 5.88 5.23 15.09
CA GLY A 105 7.21 5.45 15.66
C GLY A 105 8.33 4.66 14.99
N VAL A 106 8.12 4.15 13.77
CA VAL A 106 9.12 3.39 13.01
C VAL A 106 10.05 4.34 12.24
N VAL A 107 9.46 5.35 11.60
CA VAL A 107 10.17 6.37 10.81
C VAL A 107 10.26 7.66 11.61
N ALA A 108 11.46 8.23 11.66
CA ALA A 108 11.71 9.50 12.34
C ALA A 108 11.04 10.67 11.61
N PRO A 109 10.52 11.67 12.34
CA PRO A 109 10.12 12.94 11.74
C PRO A 109 11.35 13.67 11.19
N ALA A 110 11.14 14.54 10.20
CA ALA A 110 12.22 15.29 9.57
C ALA A 110 12.98 16.12 10.62
N GLY A 111 14.31 16.01 10.65
CA GLY A 111 15.19 16.79 11.53
C GLY A 111 15.48 16.19 12.91
N GLN A 112 15.04 14.96 13.20
CA GLN A 112 15.40 14.23 14.43
C GLN A 112 16.55 13.22 14.24
N ASP A 113 17.15 12.83 15.36
CA ASP A 113 18.22 11.84 15.48
C ASP A 113 17.84 10.52 14.79
N SER A 114 18.45 10.25 13.64
CA SER A 114 18.19 9.05 12.83
C SER A 114 19.46 8.27 12.55
N LEU A 115 19.33 6.96 12.28
CA LEU A 115 20.45 6.05 12.00
C LEU A 115 21.15 6.38 10.68
N SER A 116 20.36 6.61 9.63
CA SER A 116 20.81 7.04 8.30
C SER A 116 19.60 7.42 7.44
N THR A 117 19.71 8.51 6.70
CA THR A 117 18.66 8.92 5.75
C THR A 117 18.73 8.07 4.50
N LYS A 118 17.66 7.32 4.23
CA LYS A 118 17.43 6.62 2.97
C LYS A 118 16.71 7.53 1.97
N ARG A 119 16.94 7.31 0.68
CA ARG A 119 16.30 8.06 -0.41
C ARG A 119 16.01 7.13 -1.57
N SER A 120 14.85 7.32 -2.21
CA SER A 120 14.52 6.68 -3.47
C SER A 120 15.40 7.21 -4.61
N LEU A 121 15.85 6.33 -5.51
CA LEU A 121 16.64 6.72 -6.68
C LEU A 121 15.81 7.35 -7.80
N TYR A 122 14.49 7.23 -7.75
CA TYR A 122 13.59 7.71 -8.80
C TYR A 122 12.64 8.80 -8.31
N GLU A 123 11.98 8.57 -7.17
CA GLU A 123 11.01 9.52 -6.62
C GLU A 123 11.70 10.51 -5.65
N PRO A 124 11.18 11.74 -5.52
CA PRO A 124 11.73 12.72 -4.58
C PRO A 124 11.29 12.42 -3.12
N VAL A 125 11.54 11.20 -2.66
CA VAL A 125 11.14 10.69 -1.35
C VAL A 125 12.37 10.23 -0.56
N SER A 126 12.45 10.66 0.71
CA SER A 126 13.46 10.24 1.66
C SER A 126 12.84 9.97 3.03
N TRP A 127 13.40 9.00 3.75
CA TRP A 127 12.95 8.61 5.08
C TRP A 127 14.15 8.16 5.91
N ALA A 128 13.99 8.13 7.23
CA ALA A 128 15.01 7.62 8.13
C ALA A 128 14.33 6.86 9.27
N TYR A 129 14.89 5.74 9.66
CA TYR A 129 14.34 4.93 10.75
C TYR A 129 14.78 5.48 12.11
N GLN A 130 13.92 5.34 13.13
CA GLN A 130 14.23 5.70 14.51
C GLN A 130 15.41 4.89 15.04
N LYS A 131 16.30 5.51 15.83
CA LYS A 131 17.49 4.85 16.39
C LYS A 131 17.15 3.71 17.34
N ASP A 132 16.08 3.88 18.11
CA ASP A 132 15.63 2.90 19.11
C ASP A 132 14.92 1.71 18.48
N TRP A 133 14.56 1.82 17.20
CA TRP A 133 14.07 0.70 16.42
C TRP A 133 15.27 -0.08 15.93
N ALA A 134 15.67 -1.12 16.67
CA ALA A 134 16.51 -2.16 16.10
C ALA A 134 15.79 -2.61 14.83
N LEU A 135 16.40 -2.55 13.65
CA LEU A 135 15.85 -3.10 12.39
C LEU A 135 16.71 -4.27 11.94
N PRO A 136 16.15 -5.22 11.17
CA PRO A 136 16.97 -6.21 10.48
C PRO A 136 18.00 -5.49 9.59
N SER A 137 19.21 -6.02 9.51
CA SER A 137 20.26 -5.46 8.65
C SER A 137 19.83 -5.38 7.18
N ASP A 138 19.02 -6.36 6.74
CA ASP A 138 18.32 -6.35 5.46
C ASP A 138 16.80 -6.42 5.68
N LEU A 139 16.19 -5.24 5.86
CA LEU A 139 14.74 -5.10 6.03
C LEU A 139 13.97 -5.54 4.77
N TYR A 140 14.52 -5.33 3.57
CA TYR A 140 13.87 -5.76 2.33
C TYR A 140 13.73 -7.29 2.27
N ALA A 141 14.80 -8.02 2.60
CA ALA A 141 14.77 -9.47 2.66
C ALA A 141 13.78 -9.98 3.73
N ALA A 142 13.78 -9.36 4.92
CA ALA A 142 12.86 -9.72 6.00
C ALA A 142 11.39 -9.54 5.60
N LEU A 143 11.01 -8.38 5.06
CA LEU A 143 9.64 -8.11 4.61
C LEU A 143 9.23 -9.03 3.45
N SER A 144 10.15 -9.31 2.52
CA SER A 144 9.88 -10.20 1.38
C SER A 144 9.63 -11.64 1.83
N LEU A 145 10.36 -12.12 2.84
CA LEU A 145 10.13 -13.44 3.45
C LEU A 145 8.75 -13.51 4.13
N MET A 146 8.36 -12.47 4.86
CA MET A 146 7.04 -12.40 5.50
C MET A 146 5.90 -12.41 4.48
N LEU A 147 5.99 -11.60 3.42
CA LEU A 147 5.02 -11.61 2.31
C LEU A 147 4.92 -12.99 1.64
N SER A 148 6.06 -13.66 1.44
CA SER A 148 6.08 -15.01 0.86
C SER A 148 5.46 -16.05 1.79
N ALA A 149 5.60 -15.89 3.10
CA ALA A 149 4.96 -16.75 4.09
C ALA A 149 3.43 -16.54 4.16
N TRP A 150 2.95 -15.35 3.79
CA TRP A 150 1.52 -15.05 3.72
C TRP A 150 0.83 -15.60 2.48
N ASP A 151 1.54 -15.78 1.36
CA ASP A 151 0.97 -16.32 0.11
C ASP A 151 0.03 -17.54 0.32
N PRO A 152 0.43 -18.62 1.03
CA PRO A 152 -0.45 -19.76 1.27
C PRO A 152 -1.59 -19.47 2.27
N ALA A 153 -1.46 -18.43 3.09
CA ALA A 153 -2.43 -18.08 4.13
C ALA A 153 -3.47 -17.04 3.68
N LEU A 154 -3.22 -16.31 2.58
CA LEU A 154 -4.12 -15.31 2.04
C LEU A 154 -5.30 -15.96 1.32
N ALA A 155 -6.51 -15.54 1.70
CA ALA A 155 -7.72 -15.98 1.03
C ALA A 155 -7.76 -15.48 -0.43
N PRO A 156 -8.44 -16.19 -1.35
CA PRO A 156 -8.49 -15.78 -2.74
C PRO A 156 -9.09 -14.39 -2.94
N GLU A 157 -10.05 -13.99 -2.10
CA GLU A 157 -10.64 -12.66 -2.11
C GLU A 157 -9.63 -11.56 -1.72
N GLU A 158 -8.67 -11.88 -0.87
CA GLU A 158 -7.61 -10.96 -0.42
C GLU A 158 -6.57 -10.78 -1.54
N LYS A 159 -6.18 -11.87 -2.20
CA LYS A 159 -5.32 -11.81 -3.40
C LYS A 159 -6.00 -11.03 -4.52
N LEU A 160 -7.28 -11.28 -4.75
CA LEU A 160 -8.08 -10.54 -5.71
C LEU A 160 -8.16 -9.05 -5.35
N TRP A 161 -8.31 -8.72 -4.07
CA TRP A 161 -8.29 -7.33 -3.62
C TRP A 161 -6.94 -6.66 -3.90
N VAL A 162 -5.81 -7.28 -3.54
CA VAL A 162 -4.46 -6.76 -3.85
C VAL A 162 -4.29 -6.55 -5.35
N TRP A 163 -4.69 -7.54 -6.16
CA TRP A 163 -4.66 -7.44 -7.62
C TRP A 163 -5.43 -6.21 -8.13
N ARG A 164 -6.68 -6.02 -7.66
CA ARG A 164 -7.54 -4.90 -8.07
C ARG A 164 -6.92 -3.57 -7.69
N GLN A 165 -6.44 -3.44 -6.46
CA GLN A 165 -5.79 -2.21 -5.98
C GLN A 165 -4.57 -1.83 -6.84
N LEU A 166 -3.75 -2.80 -7.27
CA LEU A 166 -2.63 -2.56 -8.16
C LEU A 166 -3.09 -2.17 -9.57
N ALA A 167 -4.04 -2.94 -10.13
CA ALA A 167 -4.56 -2.75 -11.48
C ALA A 167 -5.26 -1.39 -11.65
N ASP A 168 -6.06 -0.97 -10.68
CA ASP A 168 -6.81 0.29 -10.76
C ASP A 168 -5.89 1.50 -10.67
N ARG A 169 -4.85 1.45 -9.83
CA ARG A 169 -3.81 2.50 -9.77
C ARG A 169 -2.96 2.56 -11.02
N GLU A 170 -2.66 1.42 -11.62
CA GLU A 170 -1.98 1.37 -12.92
C GLU A 170 -2.84 2.01 -14.01
N ALA A 171 -4.14 1.66 -14.07
CA ALA A 171 -5.09 2.25 -15.01
C ALA A 171 -5.20 3.78 -14.81
N ALA A 172 -5.26 4.26 -13.56
CA ALA A 172 -5.27 5.68 -13.23
C ALA A 172 -3.98 6.40 -13.67
N ALA A 173 -2.82 5.81 -13.41
CA ALA A 173 -1.53 6.36 -13.84
C ALA A 173 -1.42 6.40 -15.37
N TYR A 174 -1.91 5.37 -16.05
CA TYR A 174 -1.91 5.30 -17.51
C TYR A 174 -2.83 6.36 -18.13
N LEU A 175 -4.05 6.51 -17.62
CA LEU A 175 -4.97 7.57 -18.05
C LEU A 175 -4.39 8.97 -17.80
N THR A 176 -3.81 9.20 -16.60
CA THR A 176 -3.14 10.46 -16.26
C THR A 176 -2.02 10.80 -17.25
N SER A 177 -1.20 9.81 -17.63
CA SER A 177 -0.13 9.98 -18.61
C SER A 177 -0.67 10.41 -19.98
N LEU A 178 -1.76 9.78 -20.43
CA LEU A 178 -2.39 10.11 -21.71
C LEU A 178 -3.03 11.50 -21.71
N LEU A 179 -3.74 11.87 -20.65
CA LEU A 179 -4.32 13.21 -20.51
C LEU A 179 -3.24 14.30 -20.55
N ARG A 180 -2.14 14.11 -19.81
CA ARG A 180 -0.98 15.03 -19.82
C ARG A 180 -0.38 15.17 -21.21
N ARG A 181 -0.25 14.06 -21.96
CA ARG A 181 0.26 14.08 -23.34
C ARG A 181 -0.60 14.95 -24.26
N HIS A 182 -1.91 14.97 -24.02
CA HIS A 182 -2.87 15.79 -24.77
C HIS A 182 -3.12 17.17 -24.13
N ARG A 183 -2.39 17.53 -23.07
CA ARG A 183 -2.55 18.79 -22.32
C ARG A 183 -3.98 18.99 -21.77
N ILE A 184 -4.64 17.90 -21.40
CA ILE A 184 -5.96 17.91 -20.74
C ILE A 184 -5.73 17.76 -19.24
N GLY A 185 -6.49 18.50 -18.43
CA GLY A 185 -6.46 18.40 -16.97
C GLY A 185 -6.68 16.97 -16.45
N THR A 186 -5.97 16.61 -15.38
CA THR A 186 -5.98 15.26 -14.79
C THR A 186 -6.81 15.15 -13.52
N ARG A 187 -7.55 16.21 -13.17
CA ARG A 187 -8.22 16.34 -11.86
C ARG A 187 -9.34 15.33 -11.62
N LEU A 188 -10.00 14.84 -12.67
CA LEU A 188 -11.15 13.93 -12.57
C LEU A 188 -10.80 12.48 -12.95
N VAL A 189 -9.52 12.09 -12.94
CA VAL A 189 -9.11 10.73 -13.33
C VAL A 189 -9.81 9.67 -12.47
N ASP A 190 -9.78 9.84 -11.16
CA ASP A 190 -10.41 8.88 -10.24
C ASP A 190 -11.92 8.85 -10.41
N GLU A 191 -12.56 10.02 -10.60
CA GLU A 191 -14.00 10.08 -10.88
C GLU A 191 -14.38 9.32 -12.16
N ILE A 192 -13.63 9.52 -13.24
CA ILE A 192 -13.89 8.83 -14.51
C ILE A 192 -13.78 7.32 -14.35
N LEU A 193 -12.77 6.84 -13.63
CA LEU A 193 -12.57 5.40 -13.40
C LEU A 193 -13.59 4.81 -12.43
N ASN A 194 -13.99 5.56 -11.39
CA ASN A 194 -15.01 5.14 -10.43
C ASN A 194 -16.42 5.14 -11.02
N CYS A 195 -16.69 5.93 -12.06
CA CYS A 195 -17.95 5.94 -12.79
C CYS A 195 -18.05 4.87 -13.91
N GLN A 196 -17.17 3.87 -13.90
CA GLN A 196 -17.25 2.74 -14.83
C GLN A 196 -18.08 1.60 -14.23
N ASP A 197 -18.72 0.83 -15.13
CA ASP A 197 -19.66 -0.23 -14.77
C ASP A 197 -18.95 -1.56 -14.41
N ASP A 198 -19.70 -2.58 -13.99
CA ASP A 198 -19.17 -3.89 -13.61
C ASP A 198 -18.33 -4.55 -14.72
N GLU A 199 -18.64 -4.30 -15.99
CA GLU A 199 -17.87 -4.81 -17.11
C GLU A 199 -16.43 -4.30 -17.09
N TRP A 200 -16.18 -3.07 -16.65
CA TRP A 200 -14.82 -2.53 -16.49
C TRP A 200 -14.06 -3.27 -15.40
N ALA A 201 -14.73 -3.56 -14.27
CA ALA A 201 -14.13 -4.27 -13.15
C ALA A 201 -13.70 -5.71 -13.52
N GLN A 202 -14.32 -6.30 -14.54
CA GLN A 202 -14.05 -7.65 -15.03
C GLN A 202 -12.96 -7.71 -16.13
N LEU A 203 -12.49 -6.58 -16.65
CA LEU A 203 -11.44 -6.58 -17.67
C LEU A 203 -10.06 -6.92 -17.06
N SER A 204 -9.25 -7.64 -17.84
CA SER A 204 -7.80 -7.74 -17.61
C SER A 204 -7.17 -6.34 -17.66
N LEU A 205 -6.03 -6.18 -16.98
CA LEU A 205 -5.34 -4.88 -16.97
C LEU A 205 -4.91 -4.43 -18.37
N GLY A 206 -4.45 -5.37 -19.22
CA GLY A 206 -4.13 -5.07 -20.61
C GLY A 206 -5.34 -4.51 -21.39
N ARG A 207 -6.54 -5.06 -21.15
CA ARG A 207 -7.76 -4.56 -21.79
C ARG A 207 -8.24 -3.24 -21.19
N LYS A 208 -8.08 -3.03 -19.89
CA LYS A 208 -8.28 -1.70 -19.26
C LYS A 208 -7.43 -0.63 -19.96
N ARG A 209 -6.14 -0.91 -20.18
CA ARG A 209 -5.24 0.00 -20.92
C ARG A 209 -5.70 0.26 -22.35
N TYR A 210 -6.13 -0.77 -23.08
CA TYR A 210 -6.69 -0.58 -24.42
C TYR A 210 -7.96 0.29 -24.42
N VAL A 211 -8.88 0.07 -23.49
CA VAL A 211 -10.11 0.87 -23.35
C VAL A 211 -9.76 2.33 -23.12
N ILE A 212 -8.84 2.62 -22.20
CA ILE A 212 -8.37 3.98 -21.93
C ILE A 212 -7.76 4.60 -23.20
N TRP A 213 -6.80 3.92 -23.83
CA TRP A 213 -6.10 4.44 -25.00
C TRP A 213 -7.04 4.70 -26.18
N SER A 214 -7.92 3.75 -26.48
CA SER A 214 -8.85 3.85 -27.61
C SER A 214 -9.86 4.98 -27.40
N SER A 215 -10.35 5.15 -26.17
CA SER A 215 -11.29 6.21 -25.81
C SER A 215 -10.64 7.59 -25.81
N MET A 216 -9.35 7.67 -25.44
CA MET A 216 -8.58 8.92 -25.44
C MET A 216 -8.49 9.54 -26.84
N LYS A 217 -8.43 8.74 -27.91
CA LYS A 217 -8.39 9.29 -29.28
C LYS A 217 -9.63 10.12 -29.61
N GLY A 218 -10.81 9.60 -29.27
CA GLY A 218 -12.08 10.29 -29.47
C GLY A 218 -12.19 11.55 -28.60
N ALA A 219 -11.83 11.42 -27.33
CA ALA A 219 -11.84 12.53 -26.38
C ALA A 219 -10.86 13.65 -26.77
N ALA A 220 -9.63 13.32 -27.18
CA ALA A 220 -8.66 14.32 -27.64
C ALA A 220 -9.13 15.05 -28.90
N SER A 221 -9.73 14.34 -29.86
CA SER A 221 -10.34 14.97 -31.04
C SER A 221 -11.47 15.93 -30.65
N HIS A 222 -12.32 15.51 -29.71
CA HIS A 222 -13.41 16.34 -29.22
C HIS A 222 -12.88 17.60 -28.53
N TYR A 223 -11.89 17.46 -27.64
CA TYR A 223 -11.23 18.57 -26.94
C TYR A 223 -10.77 19.67 -27.89
N LEU A 224 -10.07 19.29 -28.96
CA LEU A 224 -9.60 20.21 -29.99
C LEU A 224 -10.74 20.88 -30.75
N SER A 225 -11.79 20.12 -31.10
CA SER A 225 -12.94 20.65 -31.84
C SER A 225 -13.81 21.62 -31.04
N THR A 226 -13.84 21.48 -29.71
CA THR A 226 -14.65 22.33 -28.81
C THR A 226 -13.88 23.49 -28.19
N GLY A 227 -12.70 23.84 -28.73
CA GLY A 227 -11.89 24.93 -28.18
C GLY A 227 -11.32 24.67 -26.79
N GLY A 228 -11.13 23.40 -26.41
CA GLY A 228 -10.47 23.03 -25.15
C GLY A 228 -11.40 22.89 -23.93
N SER A 229 -12.69 22.59 -24.12
CA SER A 229 -13.58 22.27 -22.99
C SER A 229 -13.18 20.94 -22.32
N GLU A 230 -12.53 21.03 -21.15
CA GLU A 230 -12.10 19.86 -20.38
C GLU A 230 -13.29 19.02 -19.90
N ASP A 231 -14.29 19.65 -19.27
CA ASP A 231 -15.41 18.91 -18.67
C ASP A 231 -16.21 18.13 -19.73
N ALA A 232 -16.48 18.75 -20.90
CA ALA A 232 -17.15 18.06 -22.00
C ALA A 232 -16.29 16.91 -22.56
N THR A 233 -14.96 17.09 -22.61
CA THR A 233 -14.02 16.06 -23.06
C THR A 233 -13.98 14.87 -22.12
N LEU A 234 -14.00 15.11 -20.82
CA LEU A 234 -13.97 14.04 -19.81
C LEU A 234 -15.30 13.26 -19.80
N GLN A 235 -16.43 13.91 -20.06
CA GLN A 235 -17.71 13.22 -20.28
C GLN A 235 -17.69 12.33 -21.54
N VAL A 236 -17.12 12.83 -22.65
CA VAL A 236 -16.93 12.03 -23.88
C VAL A 236 -16.05 10.83 -23.60
N LEU A 237 -14.93 11.03 -22.90
CA LEU A 237 -14.01 9.97 -22.52
C LEU A 237 -14.71 8.88 -21.70
N ALA A 238 -15.40 9.26 -20.62
CA ALA A 238 -16.10 8.31 -19.75
C ALA A 238 -17.16 7.49 -20.51
N ARG A 239 -17.91 8.14 -21.41
CA ARG A 239 -18.91 7.46 -22.25
C ARG A 239 -18.28 6.47 -23.23
N GLU A 240 -17.19 6.85 -23.90
CA GLU A 240 -16.47 5.95 -24.80
C GLU A 240 -15.86 4.77 -24.04
N MET A 241 -15.31 4.99 -22.85
CA MET A 241 -14.78 3.92 -22.00
C MET A 241 -15.87 2.89 -21.66
N ARG A 242 -17.04 3.32 -21.16
CA ARG A 242 -18.16 2.41 -20.88
C ARG A 242 -18.63 1.64 -22.12
N LYS A 243 -18.72 2.31 -23.27
CA LYS A 243 -19.10 1.67 -24.54
C LYS A 243 -18.10 0.59 -24.94
N ARG A 244 -16.80 0.86 -24.80
CA ARG A 244 -15.72 -0.07 -25.16
C ARG A 244 -15.61 -1.24 -24.18
N ALA A 245 -15.74 -0.99 -22.88
CA ALA A 245 -15.74 -2.02 -21.86
C ALA A 245 -16.87 -3.03 -22.09
N ARG A 246 -18.11 -2.55 -22.28
CA ARG A 246 -19.26 -3.42 -22.60
C ARG A 246 -19.07 -4.22 -23.88
N TRP A 247 -18.55 -3.60 -24.93
CA TRP A 247 -18.26 -4.30 -26.18
C TRP A 247 -17.22 -5.42 -26.00
N LEU A 248 -16.13 -5.16 -25.28
CA LEU A 248 -15.12 -6.19 -25.00
C LEU A 248 -15.69 -7.34 -24.18
N HIS A 249 -16.42 -7.01 -23.11
CA HIS A 249 -17.04 -8.00 -22.24
C HIS A 249 -18.00 -8.91 -23.02
N GLN A 250 -18.87 -8.34 -23.86
CA GLN A 250 -19.78 -9.11 -24.72
C GLN A 250 -19.04 -10.03 -25.69
N ARG A 251 -17.96 -9.53 -26.31
CA ARG A 251 -17.16 -10.29 -27.30
C ARG A 251 -16.38 -11.43 -26.63
N GLU A 252 -15.90 -11.21 -25.42
CA GLU A 252 -15.27 -12.24 -24.59
C GLU A 252 -16.28 -13.31 -24.16
N ALA A 253 -17.47 -12.92 -23.70
CA ALA A 253 -18.51 -13.84 -23.24
C ALA A 253 -18.96 -14.84 -24.32
N VAL A 254 -18.92 -14.44 -25.60
CA VAL A 254 -19.23 -15.31 -26.75
C VAL A 254 -18.01 -16.04 -27.33
N GLY A 255 -16.85 -15.96 -26.67
CA GLY A 255 -15.61 -16.60 -27.11
C GLY A 255 -15.02 -16.04 -28.41
N ALA A 256 -15.40 -14.82 -28.80
CA ALA A 256 -14.95 -14.20 -30.05
C ALA A 256 -13.59 -13.50 -29.93
N LEU A 257 -12.98 -13.48 -28.74
CA LEU A 257 -11.69 -12.87 -28.48
C LEU A 257 -10.73 -13.90 -27.90
N SER A 258 -9.51 -13.91 -28.43
CA SER A 258 -8.38 -14.57 -27.79
C SER A 258 -7.97 -13.81 -26.52
N ARG A 259 -7.18 -14.48 -25.68
CA ARG A 259 -6.66 -13.91 -24.43
C ARG A 259 -5.82 -12.63 -24.65
N SER A 260 -5.03 -12.60 -25.72
CA SER A 260 -4.17 -11.46 -26.07
C SER A 260 -4.89 -10.36 -26.86
N ASP A 261 -6.10 -10.63 -27.38
CA ASP A 261 -6.82 -9.65 -28.17
C ASP A 261 -7.17 -8.43 -27.33
N PHE A 262 -6.84 -7.25 -27.86
CA PHE A 262 -7.04 -5.96 -27.22
C PHE A 262 -6.36 -5.82 -25.84
N SER A 263 -5.30 -6.59 -25.59
CA SER A 263 -4.50 -6.49 -24.37
C SER A 263 -3.25 -5.63 -24.62
N PHE A 264 -3.24 -4.41 -24.10
CA PHE A 264 -2.13 -3.47 -24.27
C PHE A 264 -1.11 -3.63 -23.15
N LEU A 265 -0.02 -4.33 -23.46
CA LEU A 265 1.10 -4.49 -22.55
C LEU A 265 1.96 -3.22 -22.51
N PRO A 266 2.63 -2.94 -21.39
CA PRO A 266 3.61 -1.86 -21.32
C PRO A 266 4.79 -2.07 -22.27
N ASP A 267 5.34 -0.97 -22.77
CA ASP A 267 6.56 -0.98 -23.59
C ASP A 267 7.81 -1.30 -22.74
N VAL A 268 8.89 -1.75 -23.38
CA VAL A 268 10.18 -2.05 -22.74
C VAL A 268 10.80 -0.83 -22.04
N THR A 269 10.45 0.38 -22.47
CA THR A 269 10.92 1.62 -21.83
C THR A 269 10.11 2.01 -20.60
N TRP A 270 8.98 1.35 -20.33
CA TRP A 270 8.17 1.61 -19.16
C TRP A 270 8.86 1.11 -17.89
N ARG A 271 9.17 2.04 -16.99
CA ARG A 271 9.66 1.71 -15.65
C ARG A 271 8.51 1.20 -14.81
N ARG A 272 8.38 -0.12 -14.74
CA ARG A 272 7.38 -0.80 -13.93
C ARG A 272 7.51 -0.38 -12.46
N PRO A 273 6.41 0.01 -11.79
CA PRO A 273 6.44 0.28 -10.36
C PRO A 273 6.92 -0.92 -9.56
N LEU A 274 7.85 -0.69 -8.63
CA LEU A 274 8.50 -1.74 -7.83
C LEU A 274 7.50 -2.54 -7.00
N MET A 275 6.42 -1.91 -6.55
CA MET A 275 5.35 -2.56 -5.81
C MET A 275 4.65 -3.67 -6.61
N ILE A 276 4.55 -3.52 -7.95
CA ILE A 276 4.00 -4.59 -8.81
C ILE A 276 4.96 -5.78 -8.83
N ASP A 277 6.26 -5.55 -8.98
CA ASP A 277 7.25 -6.64 -8.95
C ASP A 277 7.22 -7.39 -7.62
N VAL A 278 7.15 -6.67 -6.50
CA VAL A 278 7.08 -7.27 -5.16
C VAL A 278 5.83 -8.12 -5.04
N ALA A 279 4.65 -7.59 -5.41
CA ALA A 279 3.40 -8.33 -5.29
C ALA A 279 3.37 -9.58 -6.17
N LEU A 280 3.88 -9.49 -7.41
CA LEU A 280 3.91 -10.63 -8.33
C LEU A 280 4.94 -11.68 -7.96
N SER A 281 6.02 -11.30 -7.27
CA SER A 281 7.05 -12.26 -6.82
C SER A 281 6.73 -12.89 -5.46
N SER A 282 5.88 -12.27 -4.63
CA SER A 282 5.58 -12.73 -3.27
C SER A 282 4.14 -13.25 -3.10
N VAL A 283 3.12 -12.39 -3.12
CA VAL A 283 1.75 -12.71 -2.68
C VAL A 283 0.77 -13.10 -3.80
N LEU A 284 1.02 -12.67 -5.04
CA LEU A 284 0.12 -12.98 -6.17
C LEU A 284 0.65 -14.14 -7.03
N ARG A 285 1.93 -14.14 -7.39
CA ARG A 285 2.61 -15.21 -8.16
C ARG A 285 1.94 -15.61 -9.48
N ILE A 286 1.19 -14.68 -10.08
CA ILE A 286 0.45 -14.89 -11.33
C ILE A 286 1.22 -14.51 -12.60
N GLY A 287 2.42 -13.92 -12.48
CA GLY A 287 3.25 -13.55 -13.64
C GLY A 287 2.53 -12.67 -14.66
N ASP A 288 2.55 -13.08 -15.93
CA ASP A 288 1.92 -12.36 -17.05
C ASP A 288 0.39 -12.38 -17.00
N ASP A 289 -0.21 -13.28 -16.22
CA ASP A 289 -1.66 -13.32 -16.03
C ASP A 289 -2.16 -12.04 -15.35
N TYR A 290 -1.29 -11.31 -14.64
CA TYR A 290 -1.57 -9.96 -14.15
C TYR A 290 -2.09 -9.03 -15.25
N TRP A 291 -1.54 -9.15 -16.47
CA TRP A 291 -1.93 -8.31 -17.60
C TRP A 291 -3.03 -8.93 -18.45
N LEU A 292 -3.01 -10.26 -18.58
CA LEU A 292 -3.74 -10.97 -19.62
C LEU A 292 -4.99 -11.69 -19.11
N ALA A 293 -5.07 -12.03 -17.82
CA ALA A 293 -6.26 -12.65 -17.25
C ALA A 293 -7.20 -11.60 -16.65
N PRO A 294 -8.53 -11.81 -16.74
CA PRO A 294 -9.47 -11.05 -15.93
C PRO A 294 -9.25 -11.36 -14.44
N PRO A 295 -9.65 -10.45 -13.54
CA PRO A 295 -9.63 -10.72 -12.10
C PRO A 295 -10.48 -11.95 -11.77
N SER A 296 -9.87 -12.96 -11.17
CA SER A 296 -10.54 -14.19 -10.77
C SER A 296 -10.27 -14.50 -9.29
N PRO A 297 -11.29 -14.90 -8.51
CA PRO A 297 -11.10 -15.38 -7.14
C PRO A 297 -10.60 -16.83 -7.11
N VAL A 298 -10.25 -17.46 -8.24
CA VAL A 298 -9.94 -18.89 -8.26
C VAL A 298 -8.58 -19.17 -7.63
N SER A 299 -8.62 -19.89 -6.50
CA SER A 299 -7.50 -20.55 -5.85
C SER A 299 -6.72 -21.42 -6.85
N GLN A 300 -5.39 -21.33 -6.83
CA GLN A 300 -4.54 -22.43 -7.28
C GLN A 300 -4.54 -23.54 -6.23
#